data_AF-A0A0L0TC31-F1
#
_entry.id   AF-A0A0L0TC31-F1
#
_cell.length_a   1.000
_cell.length_b   1.000
_cell.length_c   1.000
_cell.angle_alpha   90.00
_cell.angle_beta   90.00
_cell.angle_gamma   90.00
#
_symmetry.space_group_name_H-M   'P 1'
#
loop_
_entity.id
_entity.type
_entity.pdbx_description
1 polymer ?
#
loop_
_entity_poly.entity_id
_entity_poly.type
_entity_poly.pdbx_seq_one_letter_code
_entity_poly.pdbx_strand_id
1 'polypeptide(L)'
;MLAGNPLLAIVLVTLVAVLAHAVTAATVPSDPLVTFYWHDEPYGPTTVQVLGTPDVAAGQCRGLEGRADGFTYMHAWPTFPDGRAAWKVAMYRDWGCAGEPALVMSEWDGRRGGAYRADPDDLSKPFVVKSIKFVQA
;
A
#
# COMPACT_ATOMS: atom_id res chain seq x y z
N MET A 1 -15.69 -55.62 9.02
CA MET A 1 -15.82 -54.14 8.95
C MET A 1 -14.64 -53.56 9.70
N LEU A 2 -13.65 -52.98 9.01
CA LEU A 2 -12.52 -52.34 9.68
C LEU A 2 -13.04 -51.07 10.36
N ALA A 3 -13.07 -51.08 11.69
CA ALA A 3 -13.30 -49.88 12.48
C ALA A 3 -12.13 -48.92 12.21
N GLY A 4 -12.37 -47.87 11.43
CA GLY A 4 -11.40 -46.83 11.15
C GLY A 4 -10.95 -46.19 12.46
N ASN A 5 -9.66 -46.23 12.73
CA ASN A 5 -9.07 -45.76 13.96
C ASN A 5 -9.24 -44.22 14.04
N PRO A 6 -10.09 -43.69 14.94
CA PRO A 6 -10.50 -42.28 14.92
C PRO A 6 -9.34 -41.31 15.14
N LEU A 7 -8.28 -41.78 15.80
CA LEU A 7 -7.03 -41.02 15.99
C LEU A 7 -6.32 -40.72 14.66
N LEU A 8 -6.38 -41.64 13.69
CA LEU A 8 -5.76 -41.48 12.38
C LEU A 8 -6.50 -40.43 11.53
N ALA A 9 -7.83 -40.36 11.68
CA ALA A 9 -8.66 -39.34 11.04
C ALA A 9 -8.39 -37.95 11.62
N ILE A 10 -8.24 -37.82 12.94
CA ILE A 10 -7.95 -36.54 13.60
C ILE A 10 -6.56 -36.02 13.20
N VAL A 11 -5.53 -36.88 13.21
CA VAL A 11 -4.17 -36.51 12.81
C VAL A 11 -4.14 -36.03 11.35
N LEU A 12 -4.84 -36.72 10.44
CA LEU A 12 -4.91 -36.33 9.04
C LEU A 12 -5.60 -34.97 8.85
N VAL A 13 -6.71 -34.72 9.56
CA VAL A 13 -7.42 -33.44 9.50
C VAL A 13 -6.55 -32.30 10.05
N THR A 14 -5.84 -32.52 11.15
CA THR A 14 -4.93 -31.50 11.70
C THR A 14 -3.74 -31.23 10.80
N LEU A 15 -3.18 -32.26 10.16
CA LEU A 15 -2.04 -32.10 9.25
C LEU A 15 -2.47 -31.35 7.97
N VAL A 16 -3.65 -31.64 7.42
CA VAL A 16 -4.23 -30.91 6.30
C VAL A 16 -4.55 -29.46 6.68
N ALA A 17 -5.07 -29.21 7.88
CA ALA A 17 -5.31 -27.86 8.35
C ALA A 17 -3.99 -27.07 8.50
N VAL A 18 -2.94 -27.66 9.08
CA VAL A 18 -1.63 -27.02 9.23
C VAL A 18 -0.95 -26.77 7.88
N LEU A 19 -1.02 -27.73 6.95
CA LEU A 19 -0.50 -27.57 5.59
C LEU A 19 -1.29 -26.52 4.78
N ALA A 20 -2.60 -26.42 4.98
CA ALA A 20 -3.43 -25.40 4.35
C ALA A 20 -3.14 -23.98 4.89
N HIS A 21 -2.79 -23.84 6.18
CA HIS A 21 -2.38 -22.56 6.75
C HIS A 21 -0.95 -22.17 6.33
N ALA A 22 -0.08 -23.14 6.03
CA ALA A 22 1.30 -22.88 5.60
C ALA A 22 1.41 -22.44 4.13
N VAL A 23 0.37 -22.63 3.31
CA VAL A 23 0.42 -22.43 1.84
C VAL A 23 0.07 -21.00 1.38
N THR A 24 -0.37 -20.08 2.25
CA THR A 24 -0.90 -18.78 1.78
C THR A 24 -0.38 -17.52 2.47
N ALA A 25 0.62 -17.60 3.36
CA ALA A 25 1.30 -16.39 3.82
C ALA A 25 2.33 -15.96 2.76
N ALA A 26 1.86 -15.37 1.66
CA ALA A 26 2.75 -14.66 0.73
C ALA A 26 3.52 -13.62 1.55
N THR A 27 4.83 -13.76 1.66
CA THR A 27 5.65 -12.82 2.41
C THR A 27 5.56 -11.46 1.72
N VAL A 28 5.04 -10.46 2.42
CA VAL A 28 4.97 -9.08 1.93
C VAL A 28 6.39 -8.69 1.48
N PRO A 29 6.58 -8.28 0.21
CA PRO A 29 7.90 -7.95 -0.29
C PRO A 29 8.52 -6.82 0.53
N SER A 30 9.81 -6.89 0.79
CA SER A 30 10.57 -5.81 1.44
C SER A 30 10.72 -4.60 0.52
N ASP A 31 11.24 -3.53 1.11
CA ASP A 31 11.70 -2.34 0.40
C ASP A 31 10.60 -1.62 -0.41
N PRO A 32 9.48 -1.23 0.23
CA PRO A 32 8.42 -0.53 -0.46
C PRO A 32 8.91 0.77 -1.09
N LEU A 33 8.28 1.09 -2.21
CA LEU A 33 8.46 2.38 -2.88
C LEU A 33 7.11 2.92 -3.34
N VAL A 34 6.98 4.24 -3.37
CA VAL A 34 5.82 4.91 -3.96
C VAL A 34 6.30 5.91 -4.99
N THR A 35 5.62 5.91 -6.12
CA THR A 35 5.91 6.79 -7.25
C THR A 35 4.78 7.80 -7.38
N PHE A 36 5.11 9.09 -7.38
CA PHE A 36 4.18 10.20 -7.60
C PHE A 36 4.48 10.86 -8.95
N TYR A 37 3.44 11.10 -9.74
CA TYR A 37 3.50 11.99 -10.91
C TYR A 37 2.73 13.26 -10.58
N TRP A 38 3.45 14.37 -10.55
CA TRP A 38 2.91 15.64 -10.12
C TRP A 38 2.08 16.32 -11.20
N HIS A 39 1.27 17.32 -10.81
CA HIS A 39 0.42 18.05 -11.74
C HIS A 39 1.20 19.01 -12.62
N ASP A 40 2.05 19.85 -12.03
CA ASP A 40 2.70 20.96 -12.74
C ASP A 40 4.13 20.64 -13.21
N GLU A 41 4.70 19.49 -12.82
CA GLU A 41 6.08 19.14 -13.18
C GLU A 41 6.16 17.98 -14.17
N PRO A 42 6.46 18.25 -15.45
CA PRO A 42 6.60 17.22 -16.48
C PRO A 42 7.95 16.49 -16.45
N TYR A 43 8.90 16.89 -15.60
CA TYR A 43 10.29 16.37 -15.63
C TYR A 43 10.50 15.00 -14.97
N GLY A 44 9.44 14.37 -14.46
CA GLY A 44 9.46 12.95 -14.10
C GLY A 44 8.85 12.67 -12.73
N PRO A 45 8.62 11.39 -12.41
CA PRO A 45 8.02 11.03 -11.15
C PRO A 45 8.98 11.23 -9.97
N THR A 46 8.44 11.57 -8.81
CA THR A 46 9.16 11.44 -7.54
C THR A 46 8.93 10.04 -6.97
N THR A 47 10.02 9.32 -6.70
CA THR A 47 9.95 8.01 -6.06
C THR A 47 10.48 8.11 -4.64
N VAL A 48 9.68 7.66 -3.67
CA VAL A 48 10.07 7.54 -2.27
C VAL A 48 10.22 6.07 -1.94
N GLN A 49 11.43 5.67 -1.54
CA GLN A 49 11.74 4.30 -1.13
C GLN A 49 12.02 4.24 0.37
N VAL A 50 11.59 3.17 1.02
CA VAL A 50 11.95 2.83 2.40
C VAL A 50 12.53 1.43 2.38
N LEU A 51 13.77 1.29 2.84
CA LEU A 51 14.41 -0.03 2.93
C LEU A 51 13.99 -0.76 4.20
N GLY A 52 13.87 -2.08 4.10
CA GLY A 52 13.66 -2.97 5.23
C GLY A 52 12.38 -3.80 5.18
N THR A 53 12.13 -4.46 6.30
CA THR A 53 11.00 -5.37 6.50
C THR A 53 9.68 -4.63 6.71
N PRO A 54 8.53 -5.32 6.61
CA PRO A 54 7.23 -4.70 6.73
C PRO A 54 6.97 -3.91 8.02
N ASP A 55 7.46 -4.40 9.15
CA ASP A 55 7.39 -3.75 10.45
C ASP A 55 8.19 -2.44 10.49
N VAL A 56 9.39 -2.43 9.90
CA VAL A 56 10.24 -1.23 9.83
C VAL A 56 9.62 -0.19 8.91
N ALA A 57 9.21 -0.58 7.70
CA ALA A 57 8.67 0.36 6.72
C ALA A 57 7.33 0.95 7.16
N ALA A 58 6.46 0.14 7.79
CA ALA A 58 5.18 0.63 8.31
C ALA A 58 5.33 1.63 9.46
N GLY A 59 6.49 1.69 10.12
CA GLY A 59 6.78 2.67 11.17
C GLY A 59 7.29 4.01 10.64
N GLN A 60 7.73 4.09 9.38
CA GLN A 60 8.48 5.24 8.89
C GLN A 60 7.62 6.27 8.17
N CYS A 61 7.77 7.53 8.58
CA CYS A 61 7.22 8.69 7.90
C CYS A 61 8.21 9.27 6.90
N ARG A 62 7.72 9.78 5.77
CA ARG A 62 8.50 10.52 4.76
C ARG A 62 7.80 11.81 4.39
N GLY A 63 8.53 12.92 4.43
CA GLY A 63 8.04 14.21 3.92
C GLY A 63 8.14 14.27 2.40
N LEU A 64 7.16 14.94 1.77
CA LEU A 64 7.15 15.29 0.36
C LEU A 64 7.41 16.80 0.27
N GLU A 65 8.62 17.18 -0.14
CA GLU A 65 9.10 18.57 -0.06
C GLU A 65 8.29 19.54 -0.94
N GLY A 66 7.66 20.56 -0.32
CA GLY A 66 7.28 21.83 -0.95
C GLY A 66 6.24 21.83 -2.09
N ARG A 67 5.63 20.69 -2.43
CA ARG A 67 4.69 20.58 -3.57
C ARG A 67 3.29 21.07 -3.21
N ALA A 68 2.86 22.16 -3.87
CA ALA A 68 1.51 22.71 -3.74
C ALA A 68 0.61 22.40 -4.95
N ASP A 69 1.19 21.88 -6.04
CA ASP A 69 0.52 21.50 -7.29
C ASP A 69 -0.29 20.20 -7.15
N GLY A 70 0.00 19.40 -6.13
CA GLY A 70 -0.61 18.10 -5.93
C GLY A 70 -0.20 17.10 -7.01
N PHE A 71 -0.70 15.86 -6.91
CA PHE A 71 -0.30 14.78 -7.82
C PHE A 71 -1.48 14.25 -8.63
N THR A 72 -1.13 13.73 -9.80
CA THR A 72 -2.05 13.20 -10.82
C THR A 72 -2.07 11.69 -10.84
N TYR A 73 -0.97 11.06 -10.46
CA TYR A 73 -0.88 9.62 -10.28
C TYR A 73 -0.01 9.29 -9.07
N MET A 74 -0.43 8.31 -8.29
CA MET A 74 0.38 7.69 -7.25
C MET A 74 0.23 6.18 -7.34
N HIS A 75 1.34 5.45 -7.19
CA HIS A 75 1.30 4.00 -7.10
C HIS A 75 2.34 3.46 -6.11
N ALA A 76 1.89 2.56 -5.25
CA ALA A 76 2.69 1.87 -4.26
C ALA A 76 3.15 0.50 -4.80
N TRP A 77 4.45 0.28 -4.73
CA TRP A 77 5.14 -0.90 -5.20
C TRP A 77 5.94 -1.55 -4.05
N PRO A 78 6.35 -2.82 -4.22
CA PRO A 78 5.94 -3.74 -5.28
C PRO A 78 4.53 -4.30 -5.07
N THR A 79 3.94 -4.88 -6.12
CA THR A 79 2.73 -5.71 -6.04
C THR A 79 3.13 -7.18 -5.89
N PHE A 80 2.23 -8.01 -5.38
CA PHE A 80 2.43 -9.47 -5.42
C PHE A 80 2.37 -9.99 -6.87
N PRO A 81 2.85 -11.22 -7.14
CA PRO A 81 2.84 -11.81 -8.49
C PRO A 81 1.45 -11.91 -9.15
N ASP A 82 0.39 -11.97 -8.36
CA ASP A 82 -1.00 -11.98 -8.81
C ASP A 82 -1.63 -10.57 -8.93
N GLY A 83 -0.80 -9.52 -8.84
CA GLY A 83 -1.18 -8.14 -9.12
C GLY A 83 -1.89 -7.42 -7.96
N ARG A 84 -2.19 -8.08 -6.85
CA ARG A 84 -2.67 -7.35 -5.65
C ARG A 84 -1.57 -6.44 -5.11
N ALA A 85 -1.96 -5.27 -4.66
CA ALA A 85 -1.03 -4.37 -3.98
C ALA A 85 -0.48 -5.05 -2.71
N ALA A 86 0.84 -4.98 -2.52
CA ALA A 86 1.44 -5.42 -1.26
C ALA A 86 1.47 -4.30 -0.22
N TRP A 87 1.33 -3.05 -0.67
CA TRP A 87 1.47 -1.86 0.13
C TRP A 87 0.35 -0.87 -0.16
N LYS A 88 -0.09 -0.18 0.89
CA LYS A 88 -0.86 1.05 0.83
C LYS A 88 0.00 2.19 1.35
N VAL A 89 -0.38 3.41 1.01
CA VAL A 89 0.24 4.63 1.51
C VAL A 89 -0.83 5.44 2.22
N ALA A 90 -0.60 5.70 3.49
CA ALA A 90 -1.32 6.69 4.26
C ALA A 90 -0.75 8.08 3.92
N MET A 91 -1.61 8.98 3.47
CA MET A 91 -1.25 10.31 2.97
C MET A 91 -1.77 11.39 3.90
N TYR A 92 -0.90 12.32 4.30
CA TYR A 92 -1.18 13.34 5.29
C TYR A 92 -1.05 14.75 4.69
N ARG A 93 -1.97 15.64 5.05
CA ARG A 93 -1.93 17.07 4.68
C ARG A 93 -0.90 17.87 5.49
N ASP A 94 -0.40 17.29 6.57
CA ASP A 94 0.58 17.89 7.47
C ASP A 94 1.93 17.16 7.41
N TRP A 95 2.94 17.83 7.97
CA TRP A 95 4.29 17.28 8.08
C TRP A 95 4.38 16.25 9.21
N GLY A 96 5.23 15.25 9.02
CA GLY A 96 5.55 14.28 10.08
C GLY A 96 4.47 13.21 10.34
N CYS A 97 3.54 13.00 9.40
CA CYS A 97 2.50 11.97 9.50
C CYS A 97 1.67 12.08 10.79
N ALA A 98 1.36 13.32 11.19
CA ALA A 98 0.58 13.62 12.38
C ALA A 98 -0.93 13.60 12.09
N GLY A 99 -1.72 13.15 13.07
CA GLY A 99 -3.18 13.10 12.97
C GLY A 99 -3.71 11.95 12.12
N GLU A 100 -4.95 12.11 11.65
CA GLU A 100 -5.58 11.15 10.75
C GLU A 100 -5.08 11.34 9.31
N PRO A 101 -4.80 10.25 8.57
CA PRO A 101 -4.48 10.36 7.15
C PRO A 101 -5.70 10.86 6.38
N ALA A 102 -5.48 11.75 5.42
CA ALA A 102 -6.53 12.20 4.52
C ALA A 102 -7.02 11.05 3.62
N LEU A 103 -6.12 10.15 3.22
CA LEU A 103 -6.41 8.99 2.39
C LEU A 103 -5.43 7.85 2.68
N VAL A 104 -5.90 6.61 2.50
CA VAL A 104 -5.06 5.40 2.58
C VAL A 104 -5.39 4.50 1.38
N MET A 105 -4.43 4.33 0.46
CA MET A 105 -4.62 3.52 -0.75
C MET A 105 -3.31 3.09 -1.38
N SER A 106 -3.39 2.14 -2.31
CA SER A 106 -2.23 1.63 -3.06
C SER A 106 -2.03 2.33 -4.40
N GLU A 107 -3.10 2.88 -4.96
CA GLU A 107 -3.07 3.54 -6.26
C GLU A 107 -4.06 4.70 -6.26
N TRP A 108 -3.61 5.85 -6.75
CA TRP A 108 -4.44 6.99 -7.09
C TRP A 108 -4.25 7.27 -8.57
N ASP A 109 -5.32 7.13 -9.35
CA ASP A 109 -5.35 7.56 -10.75
C ASP A 109 -6.26 8.78 -10.88
N GLY A 110 -5.63 9.94 -10.92
CA GLY A 110 -6.26 11.22 -11.16
C GLY A 110 -6.61 11.46 -12.63
N ARG A 111 -6.24 10.59 -13.58
CA ARG A 111 -6.42 10.82 -15.02
C ARG A 111 -7.57 10.01 -15.64
N ARG A 112 -8.17 9.07 -14.90
CA ARG A 112 -9.28 8.23 -15.40
C ARG A 112 -10.52 9.07 -15.75
N GLY A 113 -10.75 9.28 -17.05
CA GLY A 113 -11.92 10.00 -17.58
C GLY A 113 -11.68 11.46 -18.02
N GLY A 114 -10.41 11.92 -18.08
CA GLY A 114 -10.07 13.24 -18.63
C GLY A 114 -10.25 14.42 -17.68
N ALA A 115 -10.70 14.20 -16.44
CA ALA A 115 -10.69 15.19 -15.37
C ALA A 115 -9.67 14.77 -14.31
N TYR A 116 -8.79 15.70 -13.91
CA TYR A 116 -7.96 15.53 -12.72
C TYR A 116 -8.89 15.18 -11.55
N ARG A 117 -8.75 13.99 -10.95
CA ARG A 117 -9.46 13.73 -9.69
C ARG A 117 -8.96 14.76 -8.70
N ALA A 118 -9.86 15.67 -8.41
CA ALA A 118 -9.65 16.69 -7.43
C ALA A 118 -9.60 16.06 -6.04
N ASP A 119 -9.14 16.87 -5.10
CA ASP A 119 -9.08 16.55 -3.70
C ASP A 119 -10.39 15.88 -3.23
N PRO A 120 -10.33 14.73 -2.52
CA PRO A 120 -11.53 14.00 -2.09
C PRO A 120 -12.45 14.85 -1.20
N ASP A 121 -11.89 15.84 -0.50
CA ASP A 121 -12.63 16.74 0.39
C ASP A 121 -13.07 18.02 -0.33
N ASP A 122 -12.39 18.42 -1.42
CA ASP A 122 -12.71 19.60 -2.22
C ASP A 122 -12.43 19.38 -3.72
N LEU A 123 -13.48 18.98 -4.45
CA LEU A 123 -13.35 18.62 -5.86
C LEU A 123 -12.98 19.80 -6.79
N SER A 124 -12.74 21.02 -6.28
CA SER A 124 -12.28 22.16 -7.05
C SER A 124 -10.75 22.33 -7.08
N LYS A 125 -10.00 21.55 -6.28
CA LYS A 125 -8.55 21.73 -6.08
C LYS A 125 -7.78 20.43 -6.29
N PRO A 126 -6.48 20.48 -6.60
CA PRO A 126 -5.64 19.29 -6.62
C PRO A 126 -5.50 18.68 -5.23
N PHE A 127 -5.34 17.36 -5.16
CA PHE A 127 -5.05 16.68 -3.90
C PHE A 127 -3.59 16.88 -3.51
N VAL A 128 -3.36 17.60 -2.41
CA VAL A 128 -2.02 17.98 -1.92
C VAL A 128 -1.68 17.20 -0.64
N VAL A 129 -0.51 16.55 -0.65
CA VAL A 129 0.01 15.72 0.44
C VAL A 129 1.40 16.20 0.82
N LYS A 130 1.68 16.33 2.12
CA LYS A 130 2.97 16.80 2.66
C LYS A 130 3.79 15.69 3.27
N SER A 131 3.17 14.62 3.73
CA SER A 131 3.91 13.46 4.21
C SER A 131 3.14 12.17 4.00
N ILE A 132 3.89 11.07 4.00
CA ILE A 132 3.38 9.73 3.73
C ILE A 132 3.96 8.71 4.69
N LYS A 133 3.19 7.64 4.89
CA LYS A 133 3.60 6.47 5.66
C LYS A 133 3.13 5.22 4.93
N PHE A 134 4.02 4.25 4.74
CA PHE A 134 3.63 2.97 4.18
C PHE A 134 2.80 2.20 5.21
N VAL A 135 1.79 1.48 4.75
CA VAL A 135 1.02 0.53 5.56
C VAL A 135 0.78 -0.72 4.73
N GLN A 136 0.59 -1.87 5.38
CA GLN A 136 0.28 -3.11 4.67
C GLN A 136 -1.11 -3.01 4.01
N ALA A 137 -1.27 -3.69 2.87
CA ALA A 137 -2.51 -3.68 2.08
C ALA A 137 -3.65 -4.49 2.72
#